data_AF-A0A9W4DCR5-F1
#
_entry.id   AF-A0A9W4DCR5-F1
#
_cell.length_a   1.000
_cell.length_b   1.000
_cell.length_c   1.000
_cell.angle_alpha   90.00
_cell.angle_beta   90.00
_cell.angle_gamma   90.00
#
_symmetry.space_group_name_H-M   'P 1'
#
loop_
_entity.id
_entity.type
_entity.pdbx_description
1 polymer ?
#
loop_
_entity_poly.entity_id
_entity_poly.type
_entity_poly.pdbx_seq_one_letter_code
_entity_poly.pdbx_strand_id
1 'polypeptide(L)'
;MERMPDKDWPKTCAGRRFKYKTIWLYIEFALKDWSANWDGRELNFPIVEQNGLNFWPVRIPETNNKNYAHAFAIGHDTKKDVYGLYQADLRNGALINFQKCLDIPLREIRNLQGKLRLAKQL
;
A
#
# COMPACT_ATOMS: atom_id res chain seq x y z
N MET A 1 2.89 17.66 -7.83
CA MET A 1 1.86 16.86 -7.13
C MET A 1 0.53 17.56 -7.34
N GLU A 2 -0.32 17.07 -8.25
CA GLU A 2 -1.67 17.64 -8.41
C GLU A 2 -2.42 17.45 -7.09
N ARG A 3 -2.98 18.56 -6.58
CA ARG A 3 -3.70 18.61 -5.31
C ARG A 3 -4.92 17.70 -5.40
N MET A 4 -4.81 16.49 -4.88
CA MET A 4 -6.02 15.74 -4.57
C MET A 4 -6.81 16.54 -3.53
N PRO A 5 -8.09 16.85 -3.78
CA PRO A 5 -8.87 17.64 -2.85
C PRO A 5 -8.90 16.93 -1.50
N ASP A 6 -8.46 17.64 -0.45
CA ASP A 6 -8.35 17.18 0.94
C ASP A 6 -9.73 16.79 1.55
N LYS A 7 -10.82 16.93 0.78
CA LYS A 7 -12.22 16.80 1.20
C LYS A 7 -12.86 15.42 0.94
N ASP A 8 -12.19 14.50 0.25
CA ASP A 8 -12.74 13.16 0.02
C ASP A 8 -12.48 12.23 1.23
N TRP A 9 -13.35 12.38 2.24
CA TRP A 9 -13.44 11.53 3.42
C TRP A 9 -14.05 10.14 3.14
N PRO A 10 -13.74 9.13 3.97
CA PRO A 10 -12.65 8.17 3.85
C PRO A 10 -13.08 6.91 3.09
N LYS A 11 -12.16 6.27 2.36
CA LYS A 11 -12.36 4.86 2.03
C LYS A 11 -12.24 4.06 3.34
N THR A 12 -13.27 3.30 3.65
CA THR A 12 -13.24 2.37 4.77
C THR A 12 -12.64 1.06 4.31
N CYS A 13 -11.70 0.55 5.08
CA CYS A 13 -11.19 -0.80 4.93
C CYS A 13 -11.41 -1.50 6.27
N ALA A 14 -12.30 -2.51 6.26
CA ALA A 14 -12.70 -3.23 7.46
C ALA A 14 -13.12 -2.35 8.63
N GLY A 15 -13.96 -1.34 8.34
CA GLY A 15 -14.44 -0.39 9.34
C GLY A 15 -13.41 0.65 9.80
N ARG A 16 -12.14 0.54 9.40
CA ARG A 16 -11.12 1.56 9.63
C ARG A 16 -11.15 2.61 8.52
N ARG A 17 -11.10 3.88 8.91
CA ARG A 17 -11.08 5.01 7.99
C ARG A 17 -9.66 5.36 7.62
N PHE A 18 -9.39 5.47 6.33
CA PHE A 18 -8.10 5.91 5.82
C PHE A 18 -8.25 7.23 5.11
N LYS A 19 -7.35 8.17 5.39
CA LYS A 19 -7.24 9.38 4.58
C LYS A 19 -6.65 8.98 3.23
N TYR A 20 -7.25 9.49 2.17
CA TYR A 20 -6.80 9.18 0.81
C TYR A 20 -5.31 9.53 0.63
N LYS A 21 -4.86 10.70 1.12
CA LYS A 21 -3.44 11.10 1.08
C LYS A 21 -2.49 10.08 1.71
N THR A 22 -2.91 9.40 2.78
CA THR A 22 -2.12 8.36 3.44
C THR A 22 -2.03 7.14 2.53
N ILE A 23 -3.16 6.67 2.00
CA ILE A 23 -3.19 5.56 1.02
C ILE A 23 -2.26 5.89 -0.16
N TRP A 24 -2.35 7.10 -0.71
CA TRP A 24 -1.53 7.50 -1.85
C TRP A 24 -0.04 7.54 -1.55
N LEU A 25 0.35 8.08 -0.39
CA LEU A 25 1.75 8.12 0.02
C LEU A 25 2.34 6.71 0.08
N TYR A 26 1.62 5.74 0.65
CA TYR A 26 2.08 4.35 0.73
C TYR A 26 2.12 3.65 -0.63
N ILE A 27 1.17 3.94 -1.51
CA ILE A 27 1.21 3.43 -2.88
C ILE A 27 2.41 3.99 -3.63
N GLU A 28 2.71 5.28 -3.48
CA GLU A 28 3.87 5.90 -4.11
C GLU A 28 5.17 5.23 -3.63
N PHE A 29 5.30 4.96 -2.33
CA PHE A 29 6.43 4.20 -1.78
C PHE A 29 6.50 2.78 -2.36
N ALA A 30 5.40 2.03 -2.32
CA ALA A 30 5.36 0.66 -2.86
C ALA A 30 5.75 0.61 -4.34
N LEU A 31 5.26 1.56 -5.15
CA LEU A 31 5.59 1.65 -6.59
C LEU A 31 7.04 2.05 -6.84
N LYS A 32 7.60 2.97 -6.04
CA LYS A 32 9.03 3.32 -6.11
C LYS A 32 9.89 2.09 -5.81
N ASP A 33 9.50 1.31 -4.81
CA ASP A 33 10.26 0.14 -4.38
C ASP A 33 10.15 -1.01 -5.38
N TRP A 34 8.96 -1.34 -5.88
CA TRP A 34 8.78 -2.33 -6.94
C TRP A 34 9.46 -1.97 -8.27
N SER A 35 9.71 -0.68 -8.52
CA SER A 35 10.33 -0.20 -9.77
C SER A 35 11.84 -0.05 -9.71
N ALA A 36 12.48 -0.40 -8.60
CA ALA A 36 13.92 -0.25 -8.43
C ALA A 36 14.60 -1.63 -8.39
N ASN A 37 15.71 -1.76 -9.14
CA ASN A 37 16.71 -2.78 -8.87
C ASN A 37 17.46 -2.31 -7.62
N TRP A 38 17.02 -2.76 -6.44
CA TRP A 38 17.70 -2.41 -5.19
C TRP A 38 19.00 -3.21 -5.11
N ASP A 39 20.09 -2.62 -5.60
CA ASP A 39 21.45 -3.03 -5.25
C ASP A 39 21.65 -2.82 -3.74
N GLY A 40 21.31 -3.85 -2.96
CA GLY A 40 21.82 -4.06 -1.60
C GLY A 40 21.32 -3.15 -0.48
N ARG A 41 20.29 -2.31 -0.67
CA ARG A 41 19.69 -1.58 0.47
C ARG A 41 18.59 -2.41 1.15
N GLU A 42 18.73 -2.61 2.45
CA GLU A 42 17.69 -3.19 3.31
C GLU A 42 16.43 -2.30 3.28
N LEU A 43 15.30 -2.89 2.91
CA LEU A 43 14.00 -2.22 2.98
C LEU A 43 13.62 -2.05 4.47
N ASN A 44 13.14 -0.87 4.85
CA ASN A 44 12.59 -0.64 6.20
C ASN A 44 11.29 -1.42 6.47
N PHE A 45 10.72 -2.05 5.44
CA PHE A 45 9.52 -2.87 5.53
C PHE A 45 9.67 -4.12 4.66
N PRO A 46 9.40 -5.32 5.19
CA PRO A 46 9.46 -6.54 4.39
C PRO A 46 8.32 -6.53 3.36
N ILE A 47 8.65 -6.75 2.10
CA ILE A 47 7.66 -7.16 1.10
C ILE A 47 7.23 -8.57 1.48
N VAL A 48 5.94 -8.77 1.75
CA VAL A 48 5.40 -10.11 2.01
C VAL A 48 4.89 -10.65 0.69
N GLU A 49 5.51 -11.71 0.18
CA GLU A 49 5.06 -12.42 -1.00
C GLU A 49 4.22 -13.64 -0.61
N GLN A 50 3.00 -13.72 -1.13
CA GLN A 50 2.12 -14.86 -0.90
C GLN A 50 1.29 -15.18 -2.14
N ASN A 51 1.53 -16.36 -2.75
CA ASN A 51 0.73 -16.89 -3.87
C ASN A 51 0.64 -15.98 -5.13
N GLY A 52 1.62 -15.10 -5.35
CA GLY A 52 1.63 -14.10 -6.43
C GLY A 52 1.06 -12.74 -6.02
N LEU A 53 0.75 -12.55 -4.74
CA LEU A 53 0.44 -11.26 -4.14
C LEU A 53 1.70 -10.69 -3.47
N ASN A 54 2.02 -9.45 -3.80
CA ASN A 54 3.07 -8.69 -3.14
C ASN A 54 2.43 -7.66 -2.21
N PHE A 55 2.76 -7.71 -0.92
CA PHE A 55 2.20 -6.81 0.08
C PHE A 55 3.23 -5.84 0.64
N TRP A 56 2.83 -4.59 0.75
CA TRP A 56 3.58 -3.50 1.37
C TRP A 56 2.88 -3.03 2.65
N PRO A 57 3.41 -3.34 3.85
CA PRO A 57 2.79 -2.96 5.11
C PRO A 57 2.60 -1.44 5.26
N VAL A 58 1.44 -1.05 5.77
CA VAL A 58 1.02 0.33 6.02
C VAL A 58 0.98 0.57 7.52
N ARG A 59 1.81 1.49 8.02
CA ARG A 59 1.66 2.00 9.39
C ARG A 59 0.57 3.07 9.40
N ILE A 60 -0.50 2.85 10.16
CA ILE A 60 -1.53 3.88 10.37
C ILE A 60 -1.09 4.70 11.59
N PRO A 61 -0.64 5.96 11.41
CA PRO A 61 -0.09 6.75 12.51
C PRO A 61 -1.18 7.27 13.47
N GLU A 62 -2.45 7.12 13.13
CA GLU A 62 -3.57 7.86 13.75
C GLU A 62 -4.28 7.07 14.86
N THR A 63 -3.81 5.88 15.20
CA THR A 63 -4.44 5.05 16.23
C THR A 63 -3.48 4.86 17.40
N ASN A 64 -3.76 5.57 18.51
CA ASN A 64 -3.12 5.34 19.81
C ASN A 64 -3.60 4.06 20.49
N ASN A 65 -4.43 3.26 19.81
CA ASN A 65 -4.97 2.03 20.35
C ASN A 65 -3.94 0.91 20.15
N LYS A 66 -3.33 0.48 21.25
CA LYS A 66 -2.32 -0.59 21.29
C LYS A 66 -2.88 -1.98 20.90
N ASN A 67 -4.18 -2.08 20.64
CA ASN A 67 -4.82 -3.32 20.24
C ASN A 67 -4.64 -3.55 18.72
N TYR A 68 -3.43 -3.95 18.32
CA TYR A 68 -3.03 -4.26 16.94
C TYR A 68 -3.53 -5.64 16.48
N ALA A 69 -4.79 -5.99 16.72
CA ALA A 69 -5.33 -7.26 16.22
C ALA A 69 -5.19 -7.38 14.70
N HIS A 70 -5.20 -6.24 14.00
CA HIS A 70 -5.09 -6.18 12.56
C HIS A 70 -4.11 -5.08 12.09
N ALA A 71 -3.32 -5.43 11.08
CA ALA A 71 -2.48 -4.53 10.32
C ALA A 71 -3.04 -4.36 8.91
N PHE A 72 -2.44 -3.46 8.13
CA PHE A 72 -2.89 -3.16 6.78
C PHE A 72 -1.71 -3.15 5.81
N ALA A 73 -1.98 -3.43 4.53
CA ALA A 73 -0.95 -3.43 3.49
C ALA A 73 -1.53 -3.03 2.13
N ILE A 74 -0.74 -2.35 1.32
CA ILE A 74 -1.02 -2.21 -0.11
C ILE A 74 -0.60 -3.51 -0.79
N GLY A 75 -1.53 -4.18 -1.46
CA GLY A 75 -1.29 -5.43 -2.18
C GLY A 75 -1.33 -5.24 -3.70
N HIS A 76 -0.43 -5.92 -4.41
CA HIS A 76 -0.46 -6.10 -5.86
C HIS A 76 -0.59 -7.57 -6.19
N ASP A 77 -1.68 -7.93 -6.88
CA ASP A 77 -1.81 -9.23 -7.53
C ASP A 77 -1.10 -9.18 -8.87
N THR A 78 0.09 -9.78 -8.93
CA THR A 78 0.95 -9.76 -10.12
C THR A 78 0.37 -10.57 -11.28
N LYS A 79 -0.51 -11.55 -11.00
CA LYS A 79 -1.13 -12.40 -12.03
C LYS A 79 -2.28 -11.69 -12.72
N LYS A 80 -3.06 -10.92 -11.96
CA LYS A 80 -4.23 -10.18 -12.47
C LYS A 80 -3.96 -8.70 -12.75
N ASP A 81 -2.79 -8.21 -12.34
CA ASP A 81 -2.40 -6.81 -12.39
C ASP A 81 -3.41 -5.87 -11.69
N VAL A 82 -3.86 -6.27 -10.50
CA VAL A 82 -4.79 -5.48 -9.69
C VAL A 82 -4.18 -5.08 -8.36
N TYR A 83 -4.56 -3.89 -7.90
CA TYR A 83 -4.05 -3.29 -6.67
C TYR A 83 -5.19 -3.11 -5.66
N GLY A 84 -4.87 -3.24 -4.38
CA GLY A 84 -5.85 -3.04 -3.32
C GLY A 84 -5.22 -2.75 -1.97
N LEU A 85 -6.02 -2.24 -1.05
CA LEU A 85 -5.70 -2.25 0.37
C LEU A 85 -6.22 -3.56 0.96
N TYR A 86 -5.38 -4.16 1.81
CA TYR A 86 -5.65 -5.41 2.50
C TYR A 86 -5.54 -5.18 4.00
N GLN A 87 -6.38 -5.87 4.74
CA GLN A 87 -6.21 -6.12 6.17
C GLN A 87 -5.45 -7.44 6.34
N ALA A 88 -4.60 -7.52 7.35
CA ALA A 88 -3.93 -8.75 7.77
C ALA A 88 -4.04 -8.93 9.28
N ASP A 89 -4.03 -10.17 9.73
CA ASP A 89 -3.85 -10.50 11.14
C ASP A 89 -2.38 -10.38 11.51
N LEU A 90 -2.09 -9.82 12.69
CA LEU A 90 -0.76 -9.85 13.28
C LEU A 90 -0.68 -11.02 14.28
N ARG A 91 0.04 -12.09 13.93
CA ARG A 91 0.26 -13.24 14.84
C ARG A 91 1.75 -13.51 14.98
N ASN A 92 2.23 -13.52 16.23
CA ASN A 92 3.65 -13.76 16.56
C ASN A 92 4.62 -12.88 15.76
N GLY A 93 4.25 -11.61 15.51
CA GLY A 93 5.07 -10.67 14.73
C GLY A 93 4.98 -10.84 13.21
N ALA A 94 4.27 -11.85 12.71
CA ALA A 94 4.05 -12.09 11.29
C ALA A 94 2.66 -11.60 10.84
N LEU A 95 2.60 -11.10 9.61
CA LEU A 95 1.36 -10.73 8.94
C LEU A 95 0.81 -11.94 8.17
N ILE A 96 -0.42 -12.34 8.47
CA ILE A 96 -1.09 -13.48 7.82
C ILE A 96 -2.54 -13.13 7.47
N ASN A 97 -3.22 -14.02 6.75
CA ASN A 97 -4.64 -13.91 6.43
C ASN A 97 -5.02 -12.58 5.75
N PHE A 98 -4.28 -12.21 4.69
CA PHE A 98 -4.54 -10.99 3.96
C PHE A 98 -5.93 -11.02 3.30
N GLN A 99 -6.80 -10.12 3.70
CA GLN A 99 -8.13 -9.94 3.14
C GLN A 99 -8.25 -8.58 2.47
N LYS A 100 -8.56 -8.57 1.17
CA LYS A 100 -8.78 -7.33 0.43
C LYS A 100 -10.04 -6.65 0.96
N CYS A 101 -9.94 -5.35 1.21
CA CYS A 101 -11.02 -4.55 1.77
C CYS A 101 -11.33 -3.31 0.92
N LEU A 102 -10.43 -2.93 -0.01
CA LEU A 102 -10.61 -1.80 -0.91
C LEU A 102 -9.83 -2.05 -2.21
N ASP A 103 -10.50 -1.88 -3.34
CA ASP A 103 -9.85 -1.87 -4.65
C ASP A 103 -9.24 -0.50 -4.94
N ILE A 104 -8.03 -0.51 -5.51
CA ILE A 104 -7.36 0.69 -6.00
C ILE A 104 -7.45 0.68 -7.53
N PRO A 105 -8.04 1.71 -8.17
CA PRO A 105 -8.18 1.76 -9.62
C PRO A 105 -6.83 1.70 -10.35
N LEU A 106 -6.70 0.75 -11.28
CA LEU A 106 -5.47 0.57 -12.07
C LEU A 106 -5.09 1.84 -12.84
N ARG A 107 -6.06 2.61 -13.34
CA ARG A 107 -5.83 3.89 -14.03
C ARG A 107 -5.02 4.86 -13.19
N GLU A 108 -5.31 4.95 -11.89
CA GLU A 108 -4.62 5.85 -10.98
C GLU A 108 -3.19 5.37 -10.70
N ILE A 109 -3.01 4.06 -10.53
CA ILE A 109 -1.68 3.43 -10.43
C ILE A 109 -0.83 3.71 -11.67
N ARG A 110 -1.39 3.52 -12.87
CA ARG A 110 -0.66 3.76 -14.12
C ARG A 110 -0.27 5.23 -14.29
N ASN A 111 -1.13 6.16 -13.89
CA ASN A 111 -0.81 7.58 -13.88
C ASN A 111 0.39 7.88 -12.94
N LEU A 112 0.36 7.32 -11.73
CA LEU A 112 1.48 7.46 -10.79
C LEU A 112 2.77 6.84 -11.31
N GLN A 113 2.73 5.62 -11.84
CA GLN A 113 3.89 4.98 -12.46
C GLN A 113 4.48 5.83 -13.59
N GLY A 114 3.64 6.44 -14.45
CA GLY A 114 4.08 7.37 -15.49
C GLY A 114 4.81 8.58 -14.91
N LYS A 115 4.24 9.22 -13.89
CA LYS A 115 4.87 10.35 -13.17
C LYS A 115 6.21 9.97 -12.54
N LEU A 116 6.29 8.80 -11.91
CA LEU A 116 7.52 8.30 -11.28
C LEU A 116 8.61 7.97 -12.30
N ARG A 117 8.25 7.45 -13.47
CA ARG A 117 9.20 7.18 -14.56
C ARG A 117 9.80 8.47 -15.12
N LEU A 118 8.97 9.48 -15.35
CA LEU A 118 9.43 10.81 -15.80
C LEU A 118 10.35 11.47 -14.76
N ALA A 119 10.05 11.31 -13.47
CA ALA A 119 10.89 11.84 -12.39
C ALA A 119 12.26 11.15 -12.25
N LYS A 120 12.43 9.92 -12.75
CA LYS A 120 13.72 9.21 -12.78
C LYS A 120 14.62 9.61 -13.98
N GLN A 121 14.08 10.35 -14.96
CA GLN A 121 14.80 10.77 -16.18
C GLN A 121 15.35 12.20 -16.10
N LEU A 122 15.04 12.93 -15.03
CA LEU A 122 15.58 14.25 -14.70
C LEU A 122 16.65 14.10 -13.61
#